data_AF-A0A7J9TI87-F1
#
_entry.id   AF-A0A7J9TI87-F1
#
_cell.length_a   1.000
_cell.length_b   1.000
_cell.length_c   1.000
_cell.angle_alpha   90.00
_cell.angle_beta   90.00
_cell.angle_gamma   90.00
#
_symmetry.space_group_name_H-M   'P 1'
#
loop_
_entity.id
_entity.type
_entity.pdbx_description
1 polymer ?
#
loop_
_entity_poly.entity_id
_entity_poly.type
_entity_poly.pdbx_seq_one_letter_code
_entity_poly.pdbx_strand_id
1 'polypeptide(L)' 'MVDTIHTRAKKTGHDGLSIYIPKDLKVDSKNPIHSGDDISITVDGQKMVIEKIDVGA' A
#
# COMPACT_ATOMS: atom_id res chain seq x y z
N MET A 1 -11.37 -7.83 -13.99
CA MET A 1 -11.30 -6.38 -14.25
C MET A 1 -10.37 -5.81 -13.20
N VAL A 2 -9.39 -4.97 -13.55
CA VAL A 2 -8.48 -4.36 -12.57
C VAL A 2 -8.95 -2.94 -12.35
N ASP A 3 -9.52 -2.67 -11.18
CA ASP A 3 -9.96 -1.33 -10.82
C ASP A 3 -8.75 -0.42 -10.58
N THR A 4 -8.68 0.69 -11.31
CA THR A 4 -7.61 1.69 -11.15
C THR A 4 -8.09 2.79 -10.21
N ILE A 5 -7.37 3.00 -9.11
CA ILE A 5 -7.71 4.02 -8.12
C ILE A 5 -6.78 5.21 -8.24
N HIS A 6 -7.38 6.39 -8.44
CA HIS A 6 -6.67 7.65 -8.38
C HIS A 6 -6.70 8.20 -6.95
N THR A 7 -5.54 8.31 -6.33
CA THR A 7 -5.38 8.82 -4.96
C THR A 7 -4.29 9.89 -4.95
N ARG A 8 -4.28 10.75 -3.92
CA ARG A 8 -3.30 11.83 -3.78
C ARG A 8 -2.38 11.54 -2.61
N ALA A 9 -1.08 11.62 -2.85
CA ALA A 9 -0.08 11.58 -1.80
C ALA A 9 -0.16 12.87 -0.96
N LYS A 10 -0.15 12.74 0.37
CA LYS A 10 -0.18 13.85 1.32
C LYS A 10 1.05 13.81 2.21
N LYS A 11 1.66 14.96 2.43
CA LYS A 11 2.74 15.10 3.41
C LYS A 11 2.19 14.82 4.81
N THR A 12 2.90 14.00 5.58
CA THR A 12 2.59 13.65 6.96
C THR A 12 3.81 13.87 7.82
N GLY A 13 3.71 14.78 8.80
CA GLY A 13 4.84 15.16 9.64
C GLY A 13 5.90 15.96 8.86
N HIS A 14 7.14 15.94 9.38
CA HIS A 14 8.25 16.71 8.82
C HIS A 14 8.78 16.06 7.52
N ASP A 15 8.91 14.74 7.50
CA ASP A 15 9.60 13.98 6.44
C ASP A 15 8.76 12.86 5.79
N GLY A 16 7.53 12.63 6.26
CA GLY A 16 6.70 11.53 5.78
C GLY A 16 5.82 11.90 4.57
N LEU A 17 5.58 10.90 3.71
CA LEU A 17 4.55 10.92 2.68
C LEU A 17 3.55 9.80 2.97
N SER A 18 2.27 10.10 2.88
CA SER A 18 1.18 9.13 3.04
C SER A 18 0.36 9.03 1.76
N ILE A 19 -0.06 7.83 1.40
CA ILE A 19 -0.99 7.58 0.29
C ILE A 19 -2.21 6.89 0.87
N TYR A 20 -3.40 7.35 0.51
CA TYR A 20 -4.64 6.71 0.95
C TYR A 20 -4.91 5.45 0.11
N ILE A 21 -5.02 4.30 0.80
CA ILE A 21 -5.43 3.01 0.24
C ILE A 21 -6.89 2.75 0.65
N PRO A 22 -7.85 2.71 -0.29
CA PRO A 22 -9.25 2.46 0.01
C PRO A 22 -9.49 1.12 0.68
N LYS A 23 -10.52 1.05 1.52
CA LYS A 23 -10.90 -0.19 2.22
C LYS A 23 -11.35 -1.27 1.24
N ASP A 24 -11.94 -0.90 0.12
CA ASP A 24 -12.49 -1.85 -0.84
C ASP A 24 -11.39 -2.69 -1.51
N LEU A 25 -10.21 -2.10 -1.79
CA LEU A 25 -9.03 -2.84 -2.24
C LEU A 25 -8.52 -3.85 -1.20
N LYS A 26 -8.80 -3.62 0.10
CA LYS A 26 -8.46 -4.58 1.13
C LYS A 26 -9.38 -5.80 1.04
N VAL A 27 -10.65 -5.62 0.71
CA VAL A 27 -11.63 -6.72 0.70
C VAL A 27 -11.44 -7.64 -0.52
N ASP A 28 -11.06 -7.08 -1.67
CA ASP A 28 -10.93 -7.84 -2.92
C ASP A 28 -9.53 -8.45 -3.14
N SER A 29 -8.57 -8.17 -2.25
CA SER A 29 -7.23 -8.77 -2.31
C SER A 29 -7.23 -10.15 -1.65
N LYS A 30 -6.64 -11.15 -2.31
CA LYS A 30 -6.33 -12.45 -1.68
C LYS A 30 -5.38 -12.31 -0.48
N ASN A 31 -4.65 -11.20 -0.40
CA ASN A 31 -3.81 -10.84 0.73
C ASN A 31 -4.02 -9.35 1.09
N PRO A 32 -5.03 -9.03 1.90
CA PRO A 32 -5.33 -7.65 2.28
C PRO A 32 -4.23 -7.03 3.16
N ILE A 33 -3.84 -5.80 2.87
CA ILE A 33 -2.97 -5.02 3.75
C ILE A 33 -3.81 -4.35 4.86
N HIS A 34 -3.58 -4.75 6.10
CA HIS A 34 -4.19 -4.18 7.29
C HIS A 34 -3.26 -3.17 7.98
N SER A 35 -3.85 -2.33 8.82
CA SER A 35 -3.06 -1.42 9.66
C SER A 35 -2.27 -2.24 10.68
N GLY A 36 -0.96 -1.97 10.77
CA GLY A 36 -0.04 -2.73 11.63
C GLY A 36 0.63 -3.93 10.94
N ASP A 37 0.25 -4.24 9.69
CA ASP A 37 1.00 -5.21 8.89
C ASP A 37 2.36 -4.61 8.48
N ASP A 38 3.40 -5.43 8.55
CA ASP A 38 4.66 -5.12 7.90
C ASP A 38 4.53 -5.26 6.39
N ILE A 39 5.09 -4.29 5.66
CA ILE A 39 5.05 -4.22 4.20
C ILE A 39 6.43 -3.97 3.61
N SER A 40 6.68 -4.53 2.44
CA SER A 40 7.82 -4.15 1.59
C SER A 40 7.36 -3.15 0.54
N ILE A 41 8.21 -2.18 0.25
CA ILE A 41 8.01 -1.21 -0.83
C ILE A 41 9.19 -1.34 -1.78
N THR A 42 8.92 -1.74 -3.02
CA THR A 42 9.92 -1.90 -4.07
C THR A 42 9.62 -0.96 -5.23
N VAL A 43 10.66 -0.34 -5.80
CA VAL A 43 10.55 0.49 -7.01
C VAL A 43 11.02 -0.32 -8.21
N ASP A 44 10.09 -0.70 -9.08
CA ASP A 44 10.36 -1.38 -10.34
C ASP A 44 10.16 -0.42 -11.52
N GLY A 45 11.25 0.23 -11.92
CA GLY A 45 11.25 1.26 -12.95
C GLY A 45 10.39 2.46 -12.57
N GLN A 46 9.22 2.59 -13.21
CA GLN A 46 8.26 3.68 -12.96
C GLN A 46 7.12 3.28 -12.02
N LYS A 47 7.13 2.05 -11.48
CA LYS A 47 6.07 1.54 -10.62
C LYS A 47 6.59 1.34 -9.20
N MET A 48 5.78 1.76 -8.23
CA MET A 48 5.97 1.38 -6.83
C MET A 48 5.08 0.17 -6.55
N VAL A 49 5.69 -0.92 -6.08
CA VAL A 49 5.01 -2.15 -5.70
C VAL A 49 5.02 -2.24 -4.18
N ILE A 50 3.84 -2.45 -3.60
CA ILE A 50 3.65 -2.58 -2.15
C ILE A 50 3.08 -3.97 -1.88
N GLU A 51 3.82 -4.76 -1.10
CA GLU A 51 3.45 -6.13 -0.76
C GLU A 51 3.49 -6.32 0.74
N LYS A 52 2.57 -7.12 1.28
CA LYS A 52 2.64 -7.57 2.66
C LYS A 52 3.79 -8.55 2.81
N ILE A 53 4.55 -8.41 3.89
CA ILE A 53 5.56 -9.39 4.27
C ILE A 53 5.09 -10.15 5.51
N ASP A 54 5.18 -11.48 5.45
CA ASP A 54 5.00 -12.32 6.63
C ASP A 54 6.33 -12.34 7.38
N VAL A 55 6.50 -11.40 8.32
CA VAL A 55 7.62 -11.43 9.24
C VAL A 55 7.30 -12.51 10.27
N GLY A 56 7.82 -13.71 10.04
CA GLY A 56 7.66 -14.85 10.93
C GLY A 56 8.11 -14.55 12.37
N ALA A 57 7.28 -15.01 13.30
CA ALA A 57 7.43 -14.96 14.76
C ALA A 57 8.71 -15.59 15.30
#